data_AF-A0A6J5FG63-F1
#
_entry.id   AF-A0A6J5FG63-F1
#
_cell.length_a   1.000
_cell.length_b   1.000
_cell.length_c   1.000
_cell.angle_alpha   90.00
_cell.angle_beta   90.00
_cell.angle_gamma   90.00
#
_symmetry.space_group_name_H-M   'P 1'
#
loop_
_entity.id
_entity.type
_entity.pdbx_description
1 polymer ?
#
loop_
_entity_poly.entity_id
_entity_poly.type
_entity_poly.pdbx_seq_one_letter_code
_entity_poly.pdbx_strand_id
1 'polypeptide(L)'
;MSSVGPVVDALNLANEIDGRALYRWQMCSWNGRPVPLAGGAQWPADCAFGDAVACDWLIVVTERFQQFADYRLFLASLARVGQRTPLVTGIHHGIWWLAMAGQLQNYRVAVNWETYQQFSEQFERTIVTQHIYEIDRDRATCSGGQATLDFMLAMIGREHGPELVDRIADALGASTLRSGDERQRIPFVTAPGERHPRLNDALMLMEANIEDPLTTDEIAGHVGVSRRQLERLFRQYLNAMPSKYYLGLRLAKARSQLQRTSKSVVQISLACGFSSAAHFSNAYRERFGVTPREDRRNWIERQHGGAAGAAAQEPRAGALVEPPERD
;
A
#
# COMPACT_ATOMS: atom_id res chain seq x y z
N MET A 1 8.25 0.66 11.17
CA MET A 1 6.89 0.27 11.59
C MET A 1 6.74 -1.20 11.27
N SER A 2 6.33 -2.03 12.24
CA SER A 2 6.18 -3.46 11.96
C SER A 2 4.99 -3.72 11.05
N SER A 3 5.15 -4.64 10.11
CA SER A 3 4.09 -5.13 9.24
C SER A 3 3.19 -6.17 9.91
N VAL A 4 3.55 -6.70 11.09
CA VAL A 4 2.75 -7.71 11.81
C VAL A 4 1.51 -7.10 12.46
N GLY A 5 1.64 -5.95 13.12
CA GLY A 5 0.53 -5.28 13.82
C GLY A 5 -0.71 -5.08 12.94
N PRO A 6 -0.60 -4.39 11.79
CA PRO A 6 -1.74 -4.17 10.91
C PRO A 6 -2.42 -5.45 10.40
N VAL A 7 -1.68 -6.56 10.27
CA VAL A 7 -2.26 -7.86 9.91
C VAL A 7 -3.14 -8.38 11.03
N VAL A 8 -2.61 -8.42 12.24
CA VAL A 8 -3.31 -8.96 13.41
C VAL A 8 -4.50 -8.09 13.80
N ASP A 9 -4.32 -6.77 13.79
CA ASP A 9 -5.38 -5.81 14.13
C ASP A 9 -6.55 -5.91 13.15
N ALA A 10 -6.28 -6.00 11.84
CA ALA A 10 -7.33 -6.12 10.83
C ALA A 10 -8.14 -7.42 10.97
N LEU A 11 -7.47 -8.56 11.21
CA LEU A 11 -8.14 -9.86 11.37
C LEU A 11 -8.96 -9.92 12.66
N ASN A 12 -8.43 -9.39 13.77
CA ASN A 12 -9.16 -9.34 15.04
C ASN A 12 -10.36 -8.41 14.97
N LEU A 13 -10.20 -7.21 14.40
CA LEU A 13 -11.31 -6.28 14.22
C LEU A 13 -12.36 -6.84 13.28
N ALA A 14 -11.99 -7.55 12.21
CA ALA A 14 -12.97 -8.21 11.34
C ALA A 14 -13.86 -9.18 12.14
N ASN A 15 -13.28 -9.99 13.02
CA ASN A 15 -14.03 -10.88 13.89
C ASN A 15 -14.92 -10.14 14.90
N GLU A 16 -14.36 -9.13 15.58
CA GLU A 16 -15.06 -8.36 16.61
C GLU A 16 -16.27 -7.60 16.02
N ILE A 17 -16.05 -6.96 14.86
CA ILE A 17 -17.02 -6.13 14.18
C ILE A 17 -18.10 -7.00 13.52
N ASP A 18 -17.74 -8.08 12.83
CA ASP A 18 -18.73 -8.99 12.23
C ASP A 18 -19.50 -9.81 13.29
N GLY A 19 -18.88 -10.07 14.45
CA GLY A 19 -19.46 -10.86 15.54
C GLY A 19 -19.33 -12.38 15.35
N ARG A 20 -18.74 -12.84 14.25
CA ARG A 20 -18.39 -14.24 13.99
C ARG A 20 -16.86 -14.41 13.95
N ALA A 21 -16.39 -15.63 14.16
CA ALA A 21 -14.98 -15.98 13.99
C ALA A 21 -14.66 -16.21 12.50
N LEU A 22 -14.57 -15.12 11.72
CA LEU A 22 -14.20 -15.15 10.30
C LEU A 22 -12.78 -15.68 10.09
N TYR A 23 -11.86 -15.24 10.96
CA TYR A 23 -10.45 -15.61 10.91
C TYR A 23 -9.99 -16.24 12.21
N ARG A 24 -9.28 -17.37 12.11
CA ARG A 24 -8.44 -17.90 13.19
C ARG A 24 -7.00 -17.87 12.70
N TRP A 25 -6.13 -17.19 13.43
CA TRP A 25 -4.73 -17.03 13.06
C TRP A 25 -3.80 -17.62 14.13
N GLN A 26 -2.59 -17.95 13.71
CA GLN A 26 -1.52 -18.45 14.57
C GLN A 26 -0.19 -17.88 14.09
N MET A 27 0.65 -17.42 15.02
CA MET A 27 1.98 -16.91 14.72
C MET A 27 3.02 -18.04 14.78
N CYS A 28 3.63 -18.34 13.64
CA CYS A 28 4.71 -19.32 13.54
C CYS A 28 6.04 -18.60 13.28
N SER A 29 7.06 -18.86 14.09
CA SER A 29 8.43 -18.44 13.78
C SER A 29 9.25 -19.64 13.28
N TRP A 30 10.36 -19.40 12.60
CA TRP A 30 11.17 -20.49 12.01
C TRP A 30 11.67 -21.53 13.05
N ASN A 31 11.77 -21.15 14.33
CA ASN A 31 12.23 -22.02 15.42
C ASN A 31 11.29 -22.06 16.64
N GLY A 32 10.11 -21.44 16.55
CA GLY A 32 9.16 -21.34 17.66
C GLY A 32 9.56 -20.38 18.78
N ARG A 33 10.63 -19.59 18.62
CA ARG A 33 11.01 -18.54 19.57
C ARG A 33 10.36 -17.21 19.21
N PRO A 34 10.25 -16.26 20.16
CA PRO A 34 9.78 -14.91 19.88
C PRO A 34 10.59 -14.22 18.77
N VAL A 35 9.89 -13.47 17.92
CA VAL A 35 10.48 -12.78 16.76
C VAL A 35 10.77 -11.33 17.13
N PRO A 36 12.03 -10.84 16.98
CA PRO A 36 12.35 -9.44 17.21
C PRO A 36 11.75 -8.56 16.10
N LEU A 37 11.06 -7.51 16.50
CA LEU A 37 10.54 -6.47 15.62
C LEU A 37 11.58 -5.36 15.44
N ALA A 38 11.46 -4.59 14.35
CA ALA A 38 12.40 -3.51 14.05
C ALA A 38 12.51 -2.44 15.16
N GLY A 39 11.47 -2.26 15.97
CA GLY A 39 11.43 -1.31 17.10
C GLY A 39 12.01 -1.84 18.42
N GLY A 40 12.63 -3.02 18.43
CA GLY A 40 13.21 -3.63 19.65
C GLY A 40 12.23 -4.44 20.50
N ALA A 41 10.92 -4.31 20.27
CA ALA A 41 9.91 -5.22 20.82
C ALA A 41 10.07 -6.65 20.28
N GLN A 42 9.51 -7.62 20.98
CA GLN A 42 9.42 -9.01 20.50
C GLN A 42 7.96 -9.42 20.35
N TRP A 43 7.68 -10.20 19.32
CA TRP A 43 6.38 -10.80 19.10
C TRP A 43 6.43 -12.29 19.50
N PRO A 44 5.53 -12.77 20.38
CA PRO A 44 5.51 -14.17 20.78
C PRO A 44 5.13 -15.09 19.61
N ALA A 45 5.81 -16.23 19.50
CA ALA A 45 5.45 -17.28 18.54
C ALA A 45 4.67 -18.38 19.26
N ASP A 46 3.61 -18.86 18.63
CA ASP A 46 2.80 -19.97 19.15
C ASP A 46 3.47 -21.32 18.91
N CYS A 47 4.17 -21.46 17.79
CA CYS A 47 4.94 -22.67 17.46
C CYS A 47 6.06 -22.41 16.45
N ALA A 48 6.87 -23.45 16.22
CA ALA A 48 7.83 -23.47 15.12
C ALA A 48 7.13 -23.75 13.79
N PHE A 49 7.55 -23.06 12.73
CA PHE A 49 7.09 -23.31 11.37
C PHE A 49 7.72 -24.60 10.83
N GLY A 50 6.91 -25.43 10.18
CA GLY A 50 7.36 -26.68 9.57
C GLY A 50 6.28 -27.35 8.73
N ASP A 51 6.58 -28.53 8.21
CA ASP A 51 5.72 -29.27 7.27
C ASP A 51 4.36 -29.69 7.86
N ALA A 52 4.16 -29.56 9.17
CA ALA A 52 2.87 -29.83 9.82
C ALA A 52 1.87 -28.67 9.70
N VAL A 53 2.33 -27.45 9.37
CA VAL A 53 1.47 -26.27 9.30
C VAL A 53 0.45 -26.41 8.17
N ALA A 54 -0.84 -26.33 8.52
CA ALA A 54 -1.97 -26.35 7.60
C ALA A 54 -2.79 -25.06 7.80
N CYS A 55 -3.05 -24.35 6.71
CA CYS A 55 -3.79 -23.10 6.72
C CYS A 55 -4.35 -22.82 5.32
N ASP A 56 -5.44 -22.04 5.27
CA ASP A 56 -6.03 -21.56 4.02
C ASP A 56 -5.27 -20.35 3.45
N TRP A 57 -4.65 -19.57 4.35
CA TRP A 57 -3.88 -18.38 4.04
C TRP A 57 -2.55 -18.35 4.81
N LEU A 58 -1.44 -18.46 4.08
CA LEU A 58 -0.09 -18.32 4.63
C LEU A 58 0.44 -16.90 4.38
N ILE A 59 0.71 -16.15 5.46
CA ILE A 59 1.33 -14.83 5.38
C ILE A 59 2.78 -14.91 5.88
N VAL A 60 3.75 -14.73 4.99
CA VAL A 60 5.16 -14.63 5.34
C VAL A 60 5.50 -13.16 5.52
N VAL A 61 5.85 -12.78 6.75
CA VAL A 61 6.26 -11.41 7.11
C VAL A 61 7.71 -11.44 7.56
N THR A 62 8.51 -10.49 7.07
CA THR A 62 9.88 -10.32 7.55
C THR A 62 10.22 -8.83 7.53
N GLU A 63 10.61 -8.30 8.69
CA GLU A 63 10.98 -6.87 8.86
C GLU A 63 12.37 -6.55 8.31
N ARG A 64 13.29 -7.53 8.35
CA ARG A 64 14.65 -7.42 7.82
C ARG A 64 15.07 -8.75 7.24
N PHE A 65 15.56 -8.75 6.00
CA PHE A 65 16.05 -9.98 5.40
C PHE A 65 17.42 -10.34 5.97
N GLN A 66 17.47 -11.44 6.73
CA GLN A 66 18.72 -11.99 7.25
C GLN A 66 18.66 -13.52 7.20
N GLN A 67 19.67 -14.14 6.59
CA GLN A 67 19.80 -15.59 6.59
C GLN A 67 20.17 -16.08 8.00
N PHE A 68 19.56 -17.20 8.39
CA PHE A 68 19.83 -17.91 9.65
C PHE A 68 20.36 -19.31 9.32
N ALA A 69 21.04 -19.97 10.27
CA ALA A 69 21.80 -21.21 10.03
C ALA A 69 21.03 -22.26 9.21
N ASP A 70 19.75 -22.49 9.55
CA ASP A 70 18.93 -23.55 8.95
C ASP A 70 17.95 -23.05 7.87
N TYR A 71 18.24 -21.91 7.24
CA TYR A 71 17.30 -21.30 6.27
C TYR A 71 16.96 -22.21 5.09
N ARG A 72 17.84 -23.15 4.72
CA ARG A 72 17.56 -24.12 3.64
C ARG A 72 16.47 -25.12 4.01
N LEU A 73 16.44 -25.59 5.25
CA LEU A 73 15.38 -26.46 5.76
C LEU A 73 14.06 -25.68 5.82
N PHE A 74 14.12 -24.45 6.31
CA PHE A 74 12.97 -23.54 6.29
C PHE A 74 12.43 -23.33 4.86
N LEU A 75 13.29 -23.09 3.88
CA LEU A 75 12.89 -22.92 2.48
C LEU A 75 12.23 -24.19 1.90
N ALA A 76 12.75 -25.37 2.22
CA ALA A 76 12.15 -26.63 1.79
C ALA A 76 10.74 -26.81 2.36
N SER A 77 10.57 -26.53 3.65
CA SER A 77 9.25 -26.56 4.30
C SER A 77 8.32 -25.49 3.75
N LEU A 78 8.82 -24.26 3.54
CA LEU A 78 8.05 -23.16 2.97
C LEU A 78 7.58 -23.47 1.55
N ALA A 79 8.42 -24.14 0.73
CA ALA A 79 8.04 -24.57 -0.60
C ALA A 79 6.90 -25.61 -0.55
N ARG A 80 7.00 -26.61 0.33
CA ARG A 80 5.96 -27.65 0.49
C ARG A 80 4.65 -27.09 1.02
N VAL A 81 4.71 -26.27 2.08
CA VAL A 81 3.52 -25.62 2.66
C VAL A 81 2.90 -24.68 1.63
N GLY A 82 3.70 -23.82 0.99
CA GLY A 82 3.22 -22.87 -0.02
C GLY A 82 2.57 -23.51 -1.25
N GLN A 83 3.00 -24.71 -1.65
CA GLN A 83 2.38 -25.45 -2.77
C GLN A 83 0.97 -25.95 -2.47
N ARG A 84 0.65 -26.25 -1.20
CA ARG A 84 -0.66 -26.79 -0.81
C ARG A 84 -1.58 -25.76 -0.17
N THR A 85 -1.08 -24.58 0.16
CA THR A 85 -1.88 -23.50 0.74
C THR A 85 -2.62 -22.74 -0.38
N PRO A 86 -3.96 -22.58 -0.27
CA PRO A 86 -4.77 -21.87 -1.27
C PRO A 86 -4.33 -20.43 -1.57
N LEU A 87 -3.89 -19.69 -0.56
CA LEU A 87 -3.40 -18.32 -0.72
C LEU A 87 -2.07 -18.13 0.02
N VAL A 88 -1.05 -17.67 -0.71
CA VAL A 88 0.27 -17.38 -0.12
C VAL A 88 0.64 -15.92 -0.32
N THR A 89 0.94 -15.24 0.78
CA THR A 89 1.25 -13.81 0.81
C THR A 89 2.66 -13.54 1.32
N GLY A 90 3.41 -12.71 0.59
CA GLY A 90 4.67 -12.15 1.05
C GLY A 90 4.54 -10.67 1.42
N ILE A 91 4.82 -10.30 2.66
CA ILE A 91 4.78 -8.90 3.11
C ILE A 91 6.17 -8.41 3.47
N HIS A 92 6.51 -7.22 2.99
CA HIS A 92 7.81 -6.59 3.16
C HIS A 92 8.93 -7.48 2.64
N HIS A 93 9.89 -7.91 3.46
CA HIS A 93 10.93 -8.85 3.02
C HIS A 93 10.46 -10.32 2.99
N GLY A 94 9.24 -10.63 3.41
CA GLY A 94 8.69 -11.99 3.32
C GLY A 94 8.62 -12.52 1.89
N ILE A 95 8.48 -11.60 0.92
CA ILE A 95 8.54 -11.89 -0.51
C ILE A 95 9.86 -12.56 -0.94
N TRP A 96 10.99 -12.22 -0.30
CA TRP A 96 12.29 -12.82 -0.62
C TRP A 96 12.31 -14.31 -0.28
N TRP A 97 11.76 -14.69 0.87
CA TRP A 97 11.65 -16.09 1.27
C TRP A 97 10.75 -16.88 0.33
N LEU A 98 9.63 -16.30 -0.10
CA LEU A 98 8.74 -16.91 -1.08
C LEU A 98 9.40 -17.08 -2.46
N ALA A 99 10.13 -16.07 -2.93
CA ALA A 99 10.87 -16.13 -4.19
C ALA A 99 11.94 -17.22 -4.16
N MET A 100 12.72 -17.28 -3.08
CA MET A 100 13.74 -18.32 -2.86
C MET A 100 13.14 -19.72 -2.74
N ALA A 101 11.92 -19.84 -2.20
CA ALA A 101 11.16 -21.09 -2.14
C ALA A 101 10.44 -21.44 -3.46
N GLY A 102 10.68 -20.67 -4.53
CA GLY A 102 10.11 -20.90 -5.87
C GLY A 102 8.63 -20.56 -5.99
N GLN A 103 8.04 -19.86 -5.03
CA GLN A 103 6.59 -19.63 -4.96
C GLN A 103 6.07 -18.50 -5.85
N LEU A 104 6.97 -17.71 -6.46
CA LEU A 104 6.63 -16.47 -7.18
C LEU A 104 7.03 -16.47 -8.66
N GLN A 105 7.45 -17.62 -9.21
CA GLN A 105 7.84 -17.70 -10.62
C GLN A 105 6.64 -17.42 -11.54
N ASN A 106 6.82 -16.47 -12.47
CA ASN A 106 5.80 -15.97 -13.40
C ASN A 106 4.57 -15.34 -12.71
N TYR A 107 4.71 -14.88 -11.46
CA TYR A 107 3.70 -14.08 -10.79
C TYR A 107 4.04 -12.59 -10.86
N ARG A 108 3.00 -11.76 -10.89
CA ARG A 108 3.12 -10.33 -10.64
C ARG A 108 3.27 -10.09 -9.15
N VAL A 109 4.28 -9.30 -8.78
CA VAL A 109 4.58 -9.05 -7.36
C VAL A 109 4.88 -7.57 -7.08
N ALA A 110 4.50 -7.12 -5.90
CA ALA A 110 4.89 -5.85 -5.32
C ALA A 110 6.07 -6.07 -4.37
N VAL A 111 7.20 -5.43 -4.67
CA VAL A 111 8.41 -5.47 -3.85
C VAL A 111 8.61 -4.09 -3.25
N ASN A 112 9.12 -4.01 -2.01
CA ASN A 112 9.52 -2.73 -1.43
C ASN A 112 10.52 -2.01 -2.34
N TRP A 113 10.28 -0.72 -2.59
CA TRP A 113 11.11 0.13 -3.46
C TRP A 113 12.61 0.02 -3.16
N GLU A 114 13.03 -0.15 -1.90
CA GLU A 114 14.44 -0.25 -1.49
C GLU A 114 15.12 -1.47 -2.11
N THR A 115 14.37 -2.56 -2.27
CA THR A 115 14.87 -3.84 -2.79
C THR A 115 14.45 -4.13 -4.22
N TYR A 116 13.79 -3.20 -4.89
CA TYR A 116 13.21 -3.41 -6.23
C TYR A 116 14.24 -3.90 -7.25
N GLN A 117 15.38 -3.19 -7.37
CA GLN A 117 16.43 -3.53 -8.35
C GLN A 117 17.02 -4.90 -8.06
N GLN A 118 17.52 -5.08 -6.83
CA GLN A 118 18.15 -6.32 -6.38
C GLN A 118 17.23 -7.54 -6.55
N PHE A 119 15.94 -7.40 -6.21
CA PHE A 119 14.97 -8.48 -6.35
C PHE A 119 14.70 -8.79 -7.84
N SER A 120 14.57 -7.76 -8.68
CA SER A 120 14.30 -7.93 -10.11
C SER A 120 15.46 -8.62 -10.83
N GLU A 121 16.70 -8.28 -10.47
CA GLU A 121 17.91 -8.93 -11.00
C GLU A 121 18.03 -10.38 -10.55
N GLN A 122 17.74 -10.67 -9.27
CA GLN A 122 17.90 -12.02 -8.73
C GLN A 122 16.79 -12.99 -9.17
N PHE A 123 15.58 -12.50 -9.41
CA PHE A 123 14.41 -13.32 -9.71
C PHE A 123 13.78 -12.96 -11.06
N GLU A 124 14.56 -13.07 -12.14
CA GLU A 124 14.20 -12.67 -13.52
C GLU A 124 12.87 -13.23 -14.03
N ARG A 125 12.43 -14.39 -13.54
CA ARG A 125 11.15 -15.01 -13.91
C ARG A 125 9.94 -14.40 -13.21
N THR A 126 10.14 -13.45 -12.30
CA THR A 126 9.08 -12.79 -11.54
C THR A 126 8.76 -11.43 -12.17
N ILE A 127 7.48 -11.11 -12.31
CA ILE A 127 7.05 -9.84 -12.92
C ILE A 127 6.95 -8.79 -11.79
N VAL A 128 8.05 -8.06 -11.56
CA VAL A 128 8.13 -7.10 -10.46
C VAL A 128 7.45 -5.77 -10.82
N THR A 129 6.72 -5.21 -9.87
CA THR A 129 5.93 -3.98 -10.03
C THR A 129 6.26 -2.96 -8.95
N GLN A 130 5.90 -1.69 -9.20
CA GLN A 130 6.08 -0.59 -8.25
C GLN A 130 4.81 -0.31 -7.42
N HIS A 131 3.82 -1.20 -7.48
CA HIS A 131 2.57 -1.08 -6.74
C HIS A 131 2.78 -1.29 -5.24
N ILE A 132 1.86 -0.79 -4.41
CA ILE A 132 1.92 -0.97 -2.95
C ILE A 132 1.59 -2.42 -2.54
N TYR A 133 0.74 -3.09 -3.31
CA TYR A 133 0.52 -4.53 -3.23
C TYR A 133 0.08 -5.08 -4.60
N GLU A 134 0.25 -6.38 -4.81
CA GLU A 134 -0.20 -7.12 -6.00
C GLU A 134 -0.93 -8.38 -5.54
N ILE A 135 -2.03 -8.70 -6.21
CA ILE A 135 -2.79 -9.94 -6.01
C ILE A 135 -2.89 -10.60 -7.38
N ASP A 136 -2.16 -11.69 -7.58
CA ASP A 136 -2.10 -12.46 -8.83
C ASP A 136 -2.45 -13.92 -8.54
N ARG A 137 -3.67 -14.31 -8.94
CA ARG A 137 -4.23 -15.66 -8.76
C ARG A 137 -4.23 -16.09 -7.27
N ASP A 138 -3.38 -17.05 -6.93
CA ASP A 138 -3.20 -17.68 -5.62
C ASP A 138 -1.96 -17.13 -4.86
N ARG A 139 -1.37 -16.04 -5.36
CA ARG A 139 -0.27 -15.33 -4.70
C ARG A 139 -0.63 -13.87 -4.48
N ALA A 140 -0.23 -13.34 -3.33
CA ALA A 140 -0.31 -11.92 -3.06
C ALA A 140 1.00 -11.40 -2.46
N THR A 141 1.29 -10.13 -2.68
CA THR A 141 2.51 -9.51 -2.15
C THR A 141 2.27 -8.06 -1.79
N CYS A 142 2.91 -7.57 -0.74
CA CYS A 142 2.76 -6.20 -0.26
C CYS A 142 4.12 -5.61 0.13
N SER A 143 4.37 -4.35 -0.22
CA SER A 143 5.63 -3.65 0.07
C SER A 143 5.93 -3.46 1.56
N GLY A 144 4.93 -3.64 2.41
CA GLY A 144 5.00 -3.48 3.87
C GLY A 144 4.67 -2.06 4.33
N GLY A 145 4.84 -1.82 5.64
CA GLY A 145 4.53 -0.54 6.28
C GLY A 145 3.04 -0.21 6.21
N GLN A 146 2.70 1.03 5.83
CA GLN A 146 1.30 1.46 5.72
C GLN A 146 0.52 0.67 4.66
N ALA A 147 1.20 0.17 3.62
CA ALA A 147 0.56 -0.63 2.56
C ALA A 147 0.01 -1.95 3.07
N THR A 148 0.50 -2.43 4.22
CA THR A 148 0.02 -3.65 4.84
C THR A 148 -1.45 -3.51 5.27
N LEU A 149 -1.83 -2.37 5.84
CA LEU A 149 -3.23 -2.17 6.23
C LEU A 149 -4.14 -2.10 4.99
N ASP A 150 -3.74 -1.35 3.97
CA ASP A 150 -4.49 -1.28 2.71
C ASP A 150 -4.67 -2.66 2.08
N PHE A 151 -3.60 -3.46 2.06
CA PHE A 151 -3.61 -4.82 1.56
C PHE A 151 -4.57 -5.72 2.36
N MET A 152 -4.49 -5.71 3.68
CA MET A 152 -5.34 -6.55 4.53
C MET A 152 -6.81 -6.21 4.38
N LEU A 153 -7.16 -4.93 4.35
CA LEU A 153 -8.52 -4.47 4.14
C LEU A 153 -9.03 -4.82 2.72
N ALA A 154 -8.18 -4.76 1.70
CA ALA A 154 -8.54 -5.21 0.35
C ALA A 154 -8.83 -6.72 0.30
N MET A 155 -8.05 -7.54 1.03
CA MET A 155 -8.28 -8.98 1.14
C MET A 155 -9.59 -9.30 1.87
N ILE A 156 -9.82 -8.66 3.03
CA ILE A 156 -11.06 -8.81 3.80
C ILE A 156 -12.27 -8.37 2.96
N GLY A 157 -12.18 -7.25 2.26
CA GLY A 157 -13.26 -6.76 1.40
C GLY A 157 -13.59 -7.68 0.24
N ARG A 158 -12.60 -8.40 -0.30
CA ARG A 158 -12.81 -9.42 -1.34
C ARG A 158 -13.60 -10.63 -0.82
N GLU A 159 -13.45 -10.98 0.45
CA GLU A 159 -14.10 -12.16 1.05
C GLU A 159 -15.44 -11.82 1.74
N HIS A 160 -15.53 -10.66 2.36
CA HIS A 160 -16.64 -10.29 3.26
C HIS A 160 -17.36 -8.99 2.87
N GLY A 161 -16.95 -8.36 1.77
CA GLY A 161 -17.61 -7.18 1.22
C GLY A 161 -17.13 -5.85 1.80
N PRO A 162 -17.50 -4.73 1.15
CA PRO A 162 -17.00 -3.40 1.48
C PRO A 162 -17.55 -2.86 2.82
N GLU A 163 -18.75 -3.26 3.24
CA GLU A 163 -19.38 -2.76 4.47
C GLU A 163 -18.56 -3.11 5.73
N LEU A 164 -17.99 -4.31 5.79
CA LEU A 164 -17.12 -4.72 6.88
C LEU A 164 -15.81 -3.92 6.85
N VAL A 165 -15.27 -3.69 5.65
CA VAL A 165 -14.04 -2.92 5.47
C VAL A 165 -14.19 -1.48 5.94
N ASP A 166 -15.30 -0.82 5.60
CA ASP A 166 -15.56 0.57 6.03
C ASP A 166 -15.62 0.66 7.56
N ARG A 167 -16.27 -0.30 8.22
CA ARG A 167 -16.36 -0.35 9.68
C ARG A 167 -15.01 -0.62 10.35
N ILE A 168 -14.18 -1.50 9.78
CA ILE A 168 -12.81 -1.73 10.29
C ILE A 168 -11.95 -0.48 10.08
N ALA A 169 -12.04 0.16 8.91
CA ALA A 169 -11.31 1.38 8.60
C ALA A 169 -11.68 2.51 9.58
N ASP A 170 -12.97 2.69 9.87
CA ASP A 170 -13.46 3.64 10.87
C ASP A 170 -12.92 3.35 12.27
N ALA A 171 -12.94 2.08 12.70
CA ALA A 171 -12.40 1.67 14.00
C ALA A 171 -10.90 1.94 14.14
N LEU A 172 -10.14 1.82 13.05
CA LEU A 172 -8.70 2.12 12.99
C LEU A 172 -8.39 3.61 12.75
N GLY A 173 -9.40 4.46 12.54
CA GLY A 173 -9.22 5.86 12.17
C GLY A 173 -8.56 6.04 10.78
N ALA A 174 -8.68 5.04 9.90
CA ALA A 174 -8.12 5.06 8.55
C ALA A 174 -9.06 5.82 7.60
N SER A 175 -8.62 6.98 7.12
CA SER A 175 -9.50 7.92 6.37
C SER A 175 -9.56 7.68 4.86
N THR A 176 -8.63 6.94 4.25
CA THR A 176 -8.68 6.59 2.82
C THR A 176 -7.85 5.35 2.54
N LEU A 177 -8.52 4.31 2.04
CA LEU A 177 -7.87 3.11 1.51
C LEU A 177 -7.19 3.42 0.18
N ARG A 178 -5.91 3.08 0.09
CA ARG A 178 -5.17 3.18 -1.17
C ARG A 178 -5.48 1.99 -2.06
N SER A 179 -5.65 2.25 -3.35
CA SER A 179 -5.85 1.18 -4.33
C SER A 179 -4.54 0.44 -4.59
N GLY A 180 -4.61 -0.85 -4.91
CA GLY A 180 -3.43 -1.68 -5.12
C GLY A 180 -2.52 -1.17 -6.24
N ASP A 181 -3.09 -0.60 -7.30
CA ASP A 181 -2.37 0.02 -8.42
C ASP A 181 -1.67 1.35 -8.05
N GLU A 182 -1.87 1.86 -6.83
CA GLU A 182 -1.13 3.01 -6.36
C GLU A 182 0.36 2.68 -6.28
N ARG A 183 1.18 3.50 -6.92
CA ARG A 183 2.63 3.35 -6.85
C ARG A 183 3.13 3.73 -5.47
N GLN A 184 4.09 2.96 -4.98
CA GLN A 184 4.79 3.30 -3.74
C GLN A 184 5.34 4.73 -3.80
N ARG A 185 5.07 5.50 -2.75
CA ARG A 185 5.76 6.77 -2.53
C ARG A 185 7.19 6.44 -2.11
N ILE A 186 8.11 6.53 -3.06
CA ILE A 186 9.55 6.38 -2.80
C ILE A 186 9.96 7.59 -1.97
N PRO A 187 10.33 7.44 -0.68
CA PRO A 187 10.97 8.51 0.07
C PRO A 187 12.22 8.93 -0.71
N PHE A 188 12.61 10.21 -0.69
CA PHE A 188 13.79 10.69 -1.41
C PHE A 188 15.13 10.21 -0.83
N VAL A 189 15.27 8.90 -0.64
CA VAL A 189 16.41 8.22 -0.06
C VAL A 189 16.61 6.92 -0.83
N THR A 190 17.38 6.96 -1.91
CA THR A 190 17.81 5.74 -2.61
C THR A 190 18.87 4.97 -1.82
N ALA A 191 18.84 3.65 -2.00
CA ALA A 191 19.72 2.62 -1.45
C ALA A 191 21.24 2.94 -1.56
N PRO A 192 22.11 2.26 -0.78
CA PRO A 192 23.56 2.41 -0.87
C PRO A 192 24.06 1.85 -2.21
N GLY A 193 24.31 2.73 -3.19
CA GLY A 193 24.86 2.38 -4.51
C GLY A 193 24.45 3.34 -5.62
N GLU A 194 23.23 3.88 -5.55
CA GLU A 194 22.69 4.88 -6.50
C GLU A 194 22.26 6.16 -5.78
N ARG A 195 23.09 6.59 -4.83
CA ARG A 195 22.93 7.92 -4.24
C ARG A 195 23.46 8.94 -5.24
N HIS A 196 22.56 9.74 -5.79
CA HIS A 196 22.94 11.10 -6.14
C HIS A 196 22.31 12.01 -5.09
N PRO A 197 23.00 12.32 -3.97
CA PRO A 197 22.46 13.14 -2.88
C PRO A 197 21.78 14.41 -3.39
N ARG A 198 22.34 15.01 -4.44
CA ARG A 198 21.81 16.23 -5.06
C ARG A 198 20.45 16.06 -5.74
N LEU A 199 20.14 14.88 -6.27
CA LEU A 199 18.81 14.60 -6.82
C LEU A 199 17.79 14.51 -5.68
N ASN A 200 18.14 13.83 -4.59
CA ASN A 200 17.27 13.70 -3.43
C ASN A 200 17.05 15.05 -2.75
N ASP A 201 18.11 15.83 -2.53
CA ASP A 201 18.01 17.19 -2.01
C ASP A 201 17.08 18.04 -2.90
N ALA A 202 17.17 17.90 -4.23
CA ALA A 202 16.36 18.66 -5.17
C ALA A 202 14.89 18.29 -5.06
N LEU A 203 14.61 16.99 -4.92
CA LEU A 203 13.24 16.50 -4.79
C LEU A 203 12.64 16.87 -3.42
N MET A 204 13.42 16.84 -2.34
CA MET A 204 13.00 17.34 -1.03
C MET A 204 12.67 18.83 -1.06
N LEU A 205 13.50 19.63 -1.73
CA LEU A 205 13.22 21.05 -1.93
C LEU A 205 11.94 21.25 -2.73
N MET A 206 11.68 20.45 -3.76
CA MET A 206 10.43 20.51 -4.51
C MET A 206 9.21 20.19 -3.62
N GLU A 207 9.24 19.11 -2.84
CA GLU A 207 8.12 18.76 -1.96
C GLU A 207 7.88 19.79 -0.84
N ALA A 208 8.95 20.39 -0.31
CA ALA A 208 8.85 21.41 0.73
C ALA A 208 8.28 22.73 0.22
N ASN A 209 8.38 23.02 -1.08
CA ASN A 209 8.04 24.32 -1.68
C ASN A 209 6.87 24.22 -2.68
N ILE A 210 5.85 23.41 -2.40
CA ILE A 210 4.71 23.21 -3.31
C ILE A 210 3.85 24.47 -3.49
N GLU A 211 3.67 25.25 -2.42
CA GLU A 211 2.87 26.48 -2.43
C GLU A 211 3.63 27.62 -3.13
N ASP A 212 4.93 27.74 -2.88
CA ASP A 212 5.81 28.73 -3.51
C ASP A 212 6.93 28.03 -4.32
N PRO A 213 6.64 27.56 -5.55
CA PRO A 213 7.51 26.68 -6.29
C PRO A 213 8.79 27.36 -6.78
N LEU A 214 9.93 26.84 -6.32
CA LEU A 214 11.26 27.19 -6.82
C LEU A 214 11.45 26.87 -8.31
N THR A 215 12.17 27.73 -9.02
CA THR A 215 12.64 27.50 -10.37
C THR A 215 13.69 26.39 -10.42
N THR A 216 13.91 25.81 -11.60
CA THR A 216 14.95 24.78 -11.79
C THR A 216 16.35 25.32 -11.47
N ASP A 217 16.61 26.60 -11.73
CA ASP A 217 17.88 27.26 -11.42
C ASP A 217 18.08 27.44 -9.91
N GLU A 218 17.03 27.86 -9.18
CA GLU A 218 17.08 27.96 -7.71
C GLU A 218 17.32 26.60 -7.07
N ILE A 219 16.61 25.56 -7.53
CA ILE A 219 16.80 24.19 -7.03
C ILE A 219 18.23 23.73 -7.30
N ALA A 220 18.76 23.95 -8.51
CA ALA A 220 20.13 23.60 -8.86
C ALA A 220 21.15 24.32 -7.95
N GLY A 221 20.92 25.60 -7.68
CA GLY A 221 21.72 26.41 -6.75
C GLY A 221 21.70 25.85 -5.32
N HIS A 222 20.51 25.57 -4.78
CA HIS A 222 20.36 25.04 -3.42
C HIS A 222 21.02 23.67 -3.23
N VAL A 223 21.02 22.82 -4.26
CA VAL A 223 21.65 21.49 -4.20
C VAL A 223 23.10 21.48 -4.70
N GLY A 224 23.68 22.64 -5.02
CA GLY A 224 25.08 22.76 -5.39
C GLY A 224 25.47 22.04 -6.69
N VAL A 225 24.60 22.08 -7.71
CA VAL A 225 24.89 21.55 -9.06
C VAL A 225 24.51 22.56 -10.13
N SER A 226 25.03 22.39 -11.35
CA SER A 226 24.54 23.17 -12.49
C SER A 226 23.14 22.72 -12.93
N ARG A 227 22.35 23.62 -13.53
CA ARG A 227 21.05 23.27 -14.15
C ARG A 227 21.15 22.09 -15.09
N ARG A 228 22.17 22.05 -15.95
CA ARG A 228 22.41 20.95 -16.90
C ARG A 228 22.66 19.62 -16.19
N GLN A 229 23.40 19.65 -15.08
CA GLN A 229 23.61 18.45 -14.26
C GLN A 229 22.31 18.00 -13.60
N LEU A 230 21.53 18.93 -13.05
CA LEU A 230 20.21 18.62 -12.47
C LEU A 230 19.27 17.99 -13.51
N GLU A 231 19.16 18.58 -14.70
CA GLU A 231 18.37 18.03 -15.81
C GLU A 231 18.85 16.64 -16.23
N ARG A 232 20.17 16.41 -16.27
CA ARG A 232 20.74 15.08 -16.54
C ARG A 232 20.34 14.07 -15.48
N LEU A 233 20.37 14.43 -14.19
CA LEU A 233 19.94 13.56 -13.10
C LEU A 233 18.46 13.21 -13.22
N PHE A 234 17.61 14.19 -13.43
CA PHE A 234 16.18 13.95 -13.62
C PHE A 234 15.89 13.07 -14.84
N ARG A 235 16.62 13.26 -15.95
CA ARG A 235 16.46 12.41 -17.14
C ARG A 235 16.95 10.98 -16.90
N GLN A 236 18.11 10.82 -16.26
CA GLN A 236 18.71 9.51 -16.00
C GLN A 236 17.89 8.68 -15.01
N TYR A 237 17.43 9.29 -13.91
CA TYR A 237 16.82 8.55 -12.80
C TYR A 237 15.29 8.61 -12.79
N LEU A 238 14.67 9.64 -13.37
CA LEU A 238 13.22 9.86 -13.34
C LEU A 238 12.57 9.92 -14.73
N ASN A 239 13.36 9.78 -15.80
CA ASN A 239 12.93 9.90 -17.19
C ASN A 239 12.05 11.15 -17.44
N ALA A 240 12.37 12.27 -16.79
CA ALA A 240 11.58 13.49 -16.83
C ALA A 240 12.48 14.73 -16.81
N MET A 241 11.92 15.89 -17.19
CA MET A 241 12.56 17.18 -16.93
C MET A 241 12.20 17.66 -15.52
N PRO A 242 13.09 18.38 -14.80
CA PRO A 242 12.82 18.88 -13.46
C PRO A 242 11.50 19.65 -13.34
N SER A 243 11.24 20.57 -14.27
CA SER A 243 9.99 21.37 -14.30
C SER A 243 8.74 20.51 -14.50
N LYS A 244 8.78 19.52 -15.39
CA LYS A 244 7.66 18.61 -15.67
C LYS A 244 7.38 17.71 -14.47
N TYR A 245 8.44 17.20 -13.84
CA TYR A 245 8.33 16.41 -12.61
C TYR A 245 7.72 17.23 -11.48
N TYR A 246 8.19 18.46 -11.29
CA TYR A 246 7.71 19.34 -10.24
C TYR A 246 6.24 19.73 -10.42
N LEU A 247 5.83 20.06 -11.65
CA LEU A 247 4.41 20.25 -11.99
C LEU A 247 3.59 19.00 -11.63
N GLY A 248 4.14 17.81 -11.88
CA GLY A 248 3.54 16.55 -11.46
C GLY A 248 3.36 16.45 -9.94
N LEU A 249 4.37 16.75 -9.14
CA LEU A 249 4.22 16.73 -7.68
C LEU A 249 3.08 17.66 -7.21
N ARG A 250 3.04 18.87 -7.75
CA ARG A 250 2.02 19.89 -7.43
C ARG A 250 0.61 19.46 -7.80
N LEU A 251 0.44 18.88 -9.00
CA LEU A 251 -0.86 18.36 -9.45
C LEU A 251 -1.32 17.14 -8.63
N ALA A 252 -0.40 16.27 -8.20
CA ALA A 252 -0.73 15.12 -7.35
C ALA A 252 -1.19 15.58 -5.96
N LYS A 253 -0.51 16.58 -5.37
CA LYS A 253 -0.93 17.21 -4.12
C LYS A 253 -2.31 17.86 -4.25
N ALA A 254 -2.56 18.56 -5.37
CA ALA A 254 -3.86 19.18 -5.64
C ALA A 254 -4.99 18.14 -5.72
N ARG A 255 -4.77 17.02 -6.42
CA ARG A 255 -5.75 15.92 -6.49
C ARG A 255 -6.10 15.36 -5.12
N SER A 256 -5.09 15.13 -4.27
CA SER A 256 -5.30 14.69 -2.89
C SER A 256 -6.14 15.70 -2.09
N GLN A 257 -5.86 17.00 -2.21
CA GLN A 257 -6.68 18.03 -1.54
C GLN A 257 -8.10 18.14 -2.10
N LEU A 258 -8.29 17.94 -3.40
CA LEU A 258 -9.61 17.98 -4.05
C LEU A 258 -10.53 16.88 -3.50
N GLN A 259 -9.96 15.71 -3.22
CA GLN A 259 -10.64 14.53 -2.72
C GLN A 259 -10.84 14.60 -1.20
N ARG A 260 -9.86 15.09 -0.44
CA ARG A 260 -9.87 15.00 1.03
C ARG A 260 -10.39 16.23 1.77
N THR A 261 -10.69 17.32 1.06
CA THR A 261 -11.09 18.59 1.68
C THR A 261 -12.24 19.26 0.95
N SER A 262 -12.98 20.10 1.68
CA SER A 262 -14.05 20.96 1.15
C SER A 262 -13.53 22.27 0.54
N LYS A 263 -12.21 22.49 0.49
CA LYS A 263 -11.62 23.72 -0.07
C LYS A 263 -12.06 23.94 -1.51
N SER A 264 -12.22 25.19 -1.93
CA SER A 264 -12.59 25.50 -3.32
C SER A 264 -11.44 25.13 -4.28
N VAL A 265 -11.77 24.89 -5.55
CA VAL A 265 -10.77 24.63 -6.61
C VAL A 265 -9.75 25.77 -6.69
N VAL A 266 -10.18 27.01 -6.47
CA VAL A 266 -9.31 28.20 -6.46
C VAL A 266 -8.35 28.16 -5.27
N GLN A 267 -8.84 27.83 -4.07
CA GLN A 267 -7.99 27.70 -2.87
C GLN A 267 -6.94 26.59 -3.04
N ILE A 268 -7.33 25.45 -3.62
CA ILE A 268 -6.41 24.34 -3.86
C ILE A 268 -5.38 24.68 -4.94
N SER A 269 -5.79 25.39 -5.99
CA SER A 269 -4.89 25.92 -7.02
C SER A 269 -3.80 26.78 -6.39
N LEU A 270 -4.18 27.74 -5.55
CA LEU A 270 -3.24 28.63 -4.85
C LEU A 270 -2.32 27.85 -3.90
N ALA A 271 -2.87 26.97 -3.07
CA ALA A 271 -2.10 26.14 -2.13
C ALA A 271 -1.16 25.12 -2.82
N CYS A 272 -1.25 24.97 -4.14
CA CYS A 272 -0.35 24.16 -4.95
C CYS A 272 0.51 25.03 -5.91
N GLY A 273 0.62 26.33 -5.61
CA GLY A 273 1.50 27.29 -6.27
C GLY A 273 1.09 27.71 -7.67
N PHE A 274 -0.18 27.53 -8.05
CA PHE A 274 -0.67 27.97 -9.35
C PHE A 274 -1.15 29.42 -9.27
N SER A 275 -0.57 30.27 -10.10
CA SER A 275 -0.93 31.69 -10.21
C SER A 275 -2.31 31.93 -10.85
N SER A 276 -2.85 30.95 -11.60
CA SER A 276 -4.20 31.04 -12.15
C SER A 276 -4.95 29.71 -12.11
N ALA A 277 -6.22 29.77 -11.74
CA ALA A 277 -7.12 28.62 -11.74
C ALA A 277 -7.35 28.03 -13.15
N ALA A 278 -7.24 28.87 -14.19
CA ALA A 278 -7.34 28.43 -15.58
C ALA A 278 -6.12 27.57 -15.98
N HIS A 279 -4.90 28.04 -15.68
CA HIS A 279 -3.68 27.26 -15.91
C HIS A 279 -3.70 25.95 -15.11
N PHE A 280 -4.09 26.01 -13.83
CA PHE A 280 -4.29 24.82 -13.00
C PHE A 280 -5.25 23.81 -13.64
N SER A 281 -6.45 24.25 -14.04
CA SER A 281 -7.48 23.37 -14.58
C SER A 281 -7.04 22.71 -15.90
N ASN A 282 -6.32 23.44 -16.75
CA ASN A 282 -5.77 22.91 -17.99
C ASN A 282 -4.68 21.86 -17.72
N ALA A 283 -3.68 22.19 -16.89
CA ALA A 283 -2.61 21.25 -16.52
C ALA A 283 -3.15 20.01 -15.80
N TYR A 284 -4.19 20.17 -14.98
CA TYR A 284 -4.87 19.08 -14.30
C TYR A 284 -5.56 18.14 -15.29
N ARG A 285 -6.33 18.70 -16.23
CA ARG A 285 -7.03 17.92 -17.25
C ARG A 285 -6.06 17.22 -18.21
N GLU A 286 -4.98 17.88 -18.59
CA GLU A 286 -3.92 17.27 -19.41
C GLU A 286 -3.31 16.05 -18.72
N ARG A 287 -3.14 16.10 -17.38
CA ARG A 287 -2.53 15.02 -16.63
C ARG A 287 -3.47 13.89 -16.24
N PHE A 288 -4.72 14.21 -15.87
CA PHE A 288 -5.66 13.26 -15.28
C PHE A 288 -6.86 12.94 -16.18
N GLY A 289 -6.98 13.58 -17.34
CA GLY A 289 -8.07 13.37 -18.29
C GLY A 289 -9.41 14.01 -17.92
N VAL A 290 -9.54 14.56 -16.69
CA VAL A 290 -10.78 15.16 -16.15
C VAL A 290 -10.50 16.52 -15.54
N THR A 291 -11.50 17.39 -15.44
CA THR A 291 -11.33 18.66 -14.74
C THR A 291 -11.29 18.48 -13.21
N PRO A 292 -10.70 19.42 -12.45
CA PRO A 292 -10.68 19.37 -10.98
C PRO A 292 -12.08 19.20 -10.34
N ARG A 293 -13.10 19.84 -10.91
CA ARG A 293 -14.49 19.77 -10.42
C ARG A 293 -15.10 18.40 -10.69
N GLU A 294 -14.90 17.86 -11.89
CA GLU A 294 -15.37 16.53 -12.26
C GLU A 294 -14.69 15.46 -11.42
N ASP A 295 -13.37 15.54 -11.20
CA ASP A 295 -12.66 14.55 -10.39
C ASP A 295 -13.17 14.53 -8.94
N ARG A 296 -13.46 15.70 -8.36
CA ARG A 296 -14.12 15.80 -7.05
C ARG A 296 -15.51 15.18 -7.07
N ARG A 297 -16.36 15.55 -8.04
CA ARG A 297 -17.72 15.02 -8.14
C ARG A 297 -17.69 13.50 -8.28
N ASN A 298 -16.88 12.97 -9.19
CA ASN A 298 -16.73 11.54 -9.42
C ASN A 298 -16.19 10.80 -8.18
N TRP A 299 -15.39 11.48 -7.35
CA TRP A 299 -14.92 10.92 -6.08
C TRP A 299 -16.05 10.89 -5.03
N ILE A 300 -16.81 11.98 -4.88
CA ILE A 300 -17.97 12.09 -3.99
C ILE A 300 -19.06 11.06 -4.38
N GLU A 301 -19.36 10.93 -5.68
CA GLU A 301 -20.31 9.95 -6.20
C GLU A 301 -19.86 8.51 -5.96
N ARG A 302 -18.56 8.22 -6.04
CA ARG A 302 -18.02 6.91 -5.65
C ARG A 302 -18.16 6.63 -4.16
N GLN A 303 -18.10 7.66 -3.31
CA GLN A 303 -18.30 7.50 -1.87
C GLN A 303 -19.79 7.40 -1.48
N HIS A 304 -20.70 8.14 -2.12
CA HIS A 304 -22.13 8.13 -1.79
C HIS A 304 -22.97 7.12 -2.61
N GLY A 305 -22.52 6.71 -3.79
CA GLY A 305 -23.17 5.69 -4.62
C GLY A 305 -23.16 4.30 -3.99
N GLY A 306 -22.26 4.03 -3.04
CA GLY A 306 -22.31 2.86 -2.17
C GLY A 306 -23.41 2.96 -1.09
N ALA A 307 -23.78 4.16 -0.67
CA ALA A 307 -24.75 4.39 0.41
C ALA A 307 -26.22 4.40 -0.06
N ALA A 308 -26.50 4.84 -1.29
CA ALA A 308 -27.88 4.98 -1.80
C ALA A 308 -28.54 3.65 -2.23
N GLY A 309 -27.76 2.61 -2.53
CA GLY A 309 -28.28 1.28 -2.86
C GLY A 309 -28.90 0.52 -1.68
N ALA A 310 -28.57 0.92 -0.44
CA ALA A 310 -29.02 0.26 0.78
C ALA A 310 -30.38 0.75 1.31
N ALA A 311 -30.87 1.90 0.85
CA ALA A 311 -32.07 2.53 1.41
C ALA A 311 -33.41 2.09 0.76
N ALA A 312 -33.39 1.18 -0.23
CA ALA A 312 -34.58 0.82 -1.02
C ALA A 312 -35.30 -0.47 -0.60
N GLN A 313 -34.94 -1.11 0.52
CA GLN A 313 -35.63 -2.30 1.03
C GLN A 313 -36.05 -2.11 2.49
N GLU A 314 -37.18 -1.43 2.70
CA GLU A 314 -37.94 -1.57 3.95
C GLU A 314 -38.69 -2.92 3.94
N PRO A 315 -38.51 -3.79 4.94
CA PRO A 315 -39.34 -4.97 5.09
C PRO A 315 -40.65 -4.60 5.79
N ARG A 316 -41.78 -5.02 5.20
CA ARG A 316 -43.11 -4.99 5.80
C ARG A 316 -43.09 -5.68 7.18
N ALA A 317 -43.56 -4.95 8.20
CA ALA A 317 -43.68 -5.43 9.57
C ALA A 317 -44.54 -6.71 9.66
N GLY A 318 -44.09 -7.62 10.53
CA GLY A 318 -44.60 -8.97 10.70
C GLY A 318 -45.95 -9.06 11.42
N ALA A 319 -46.70 -10.10 11.06
CA ALA A 319 -47.84 -10.57 11.83
C ALA A 319 -47.34 -11.36 13.05
N LEU A 320 -47.78 -10.91 14.22
CA LEU A 320 -47.54 -11.49 15.54
C LEU A 320 -48.15 -12.90 15.63
N VAL A 321 -47.38 -13.86 16.14
CA VAL A 321 -47.87 -15.15 16.63
C VAL A 321 -47.77 -15.11 18.15
N GLU A 322 -48.91 -15.16 18.84
CA GLU A 322 -49.00 -15.28 20.30
C GLU A 322 -48.58 -16.70 20.78
N PRO A 323 -48.06 -16.84 22.01
CA PRO A 323 -47.63 -18.14 22.55
C PRO A 323 -48.81 -18.94 23.14
N PRO A 324 -48.71 -20.28 23.21
CA PRO A 324 -49.82 -21.10 23.69
C PRO A 324 -49.89 -21.11 25.22
N GLU A 325 -51.12 -21.00 25.74
CA GLU A 325 -51.44 -21.26 27.13
C GLU A 325 -51.31 -22.75 27.47
N ARG A 326 -50.92 -23.01 28.72
CA ARG A 326 -50.72 -24.33 29.31
C ARG A 326 -52.05 -24.99 29.64
N ASP A 327 -52.11 -26.31 29.46
CA ASP A 327 -52.62 -27.28 30.43
C ASP A 327 -51.84 -28.60 30.26
#